data_AF-M0MP29-F1
#
_entry.id   AF-M0MP29-F1
#
_cell.length_a   1.000
_cell.length_b   1.000
_cell.length_c   1.000
_cell.angle_alpha   90.00
_cell.angle_beta   90.00
_cell.angle_gamma   90.00
#
_symmetry.space_group_name_H-M   'P 1'
#
loop_
_entity.id
_entity.type
_entity.pdbx_description
1 polymer ?
#
loop_
_entity_poly.entity_id
_entity_poly.type
_entity_poly.pdbx_seq_one_letter_code
_entity_poly.pdbx_strand_id
1 'polypeptide(L)'
;MEHASTVDIGERKRRSGGINEDSIATAVLENHHRSESRPVGIFVLGDGVGGEASGDVASFLATTVVRKRLTDTLLGDGTDLLERFEIDAYDGPPPTAGERTGSALSPRRIRTAIQEAVDDAHQQIQEYAREIDGRPATTLVVGVYVDGRLHYGWVGDSRLYLVNARHEEIQQLTTDHAVTNEMLERGEIDDEVGARVHRRNTAITSAIGGSPHGKPTVDVEFGSVDVYQDDIFLLTSDGLIDAYPDVAPLRAEYEQADDADTDDVREEILETLVTDDEIRDIVLEAADLQAGVEELIAFANDRGGKDNLSVALARDPGAAPTPETIADRPSATEPNDLTDQETVIETPESDLDSGAGDDSDPVSNRTATEPHESASSPDVVSATGPELATAAIKIAGTDTIYEIVDGVTIGRDDDEAEGAGPNICLVVEDDTVERHHARVERNEDGDWWLRDTSDAGTFVEDDDEWIRLCSTDETSDDETHDSDDGFVDDGPEAHRLRDGTTFTLEDPRETDPIAFRFFGGVELAQGSTDEDAATNDGFLDRFRS
;
A
#
# COMPACT_ATOMS: atom_id res chain seq x y z
N MET A 1 21.93 5.13 9.79
CA MET A 1 20.71 5.90 9.55
C MET A 1 20.28 6.57 10.84
N GLU A 2 20.17 7.90 10.78
CA GLU A 2 19.70 8.73 11.88
C GLU A 2 18.23 9.05 11.66
N HIS A 3 17.44 9.08 12.73
CA HIS A 3 16.04 9.50 12.67
C HIS A 3 15.61 10.15 13.98
N ALA A 4 14.60 11.01 13.90
CA ALA A 4 13.89 11.58 15.02
C ALA A 4 12.40 11.70 14.64
N SER A 5 11.51 11.50 15.60
CA SER A 5 10.08 11.66 15.38
C SER A 5 9.41 12.17 16.64
N THR A 6 8.38 12.99 16.46
CA THR A 6 7.61 13.55 17.56
C THR A 6 6.16 13.74 17.15
N VAL A 7 5.28 13.77 18.14
CA VAL A 7 3.87 14.11 17.98
C VAL A 7 3.48 15.14 19.04
N ASP A 8 2.59 16.07 18.69
CA ASP A 8 2.04 17.07 19.58
C ASP A 8 0.53 17.25 19.34
N ILE A 9 -0.23 17.48 20.39
CA ILE A 9 -1.69 17.67 20.29
C ILE A 9 -2.05 18.94 19.50
N GLY A 10 -1.15 19.93 19.45
CA GLY A 10 -1.45 21.26 18.95
C GLY A 10 -2.06 22.16 20.02
N GLU A 11 -1.64 23.42 20.07
CA GLU A 11 -2.02 24.37 21.12
C GLU A 11 -3.53 24.66 21.16
N ARG A 12 -4.21 24.72 20.02
CA ARG A 12 -5.67 24.94 19.96
C ARG A 12 -6.43 23.72 20.46
N LYS A 13 -6.10 22.52 19.96
CA LYS A 13 -6.76 21.26 20.33
C LYS A 13 -6.50 20.92 21.81
N ARG A 14 -5.30 21.24 22.33
CA ARG A 14 -4.98 21.14 23.76
C ARG A 14 -5.87 22.03 24.62
N ARG A 15 -6.13 23.27 24.20
CA ARG A 15 -7.00 24.22 24.92
C ARG A 15 -8.48 23.81 24.90
N SER A 16 -8.95 23.17 23.83
CA SER A 16 -10.32 22.64 23.75
C SER A 16 -10.51 21.29 24.45
N GLY A 17 -9.42 20.67 24.94
CA GLY A 17 -9.45 19.37 25.60
C GLY A 17 -9.57 18.19 24.64
N GLY A 18 -9.18 18.38 23.37
CA GLY A 18 -9.08 17.30 22.39
C GLY A 18 -7.91 16.37 22.65
N ILE A 19 -7.86 15.30 21.87
CA ILE A 19 -6.82 14.26 21.94
C ILE A 19 -5.85 14.39 20.75
N ASN A 20 -4.78 13.59 20.78
CA ASN A 20 -3.97 13.37 19.59
C ASN A 20 -4.52 12.17 18.83
N GLU A 21 -4.91 12.39 17.59
CA GLU A 21 -5.44 11.39 16.67
C GLU A 21 -4.37 10.94 15.67
N ASP A 22 -3.20 11.56 15.68
CA ASP A 22 -2.08 11.16 14.84
C ASP A 22 -1.25 10.04 15.48
N SER A 23 -0.66 9.20 14.64
CA SER A 23 0.26 8.15 15.04
C SER A 23 1.49 8.10 14.13
N ILE A 24 2.65 7.84 14.73
CA ILE A 24 3.90 7.57 14.01
C ILE A 24 4.45 6.22 14.49
N ALA A 25 4.88 5.40 13.53
CA ALA A 25 5.60 4.16 13.80
C ALA A 25 6.89 4.12 12.97
N THR A 26 8.01 3.90 13.63
CA THR A 26 9.32 3.76 12.97
C THR A 26 9.98 2.42 13.33
N ALA A 27 10.71 1.85 12.39
CA ALA A 27 11.60 0.72 12.63
C ALA A 27 12.88 0.93 11.82
N VAL A 28 14.02 1.03 12.52
CA VAL A 28 15.33 1.12 11.88
C VAL A 28 16.16 -0.08 12.30
N LEU A 29 16.68 -0.80 11.33
CA LEU A 29 17.59 -1.92 11.53
C LEU A 29 18.93 -1.59 10.87
N GLU A 30 20.02 -1.85 11.58
CA GLU A 30 21.36 -1.65 11.05
C GLU A 30 22.16 -2.93 11.17
N ASN A 31 22.70 -3.38 10.03
CA ASN A 31 23.64 -4.48 9.98
C ASN A 31 25.03 -3.97 9.61
N HIS A 32 26.04 -4.46 10.31
CA HIS A 32 27.43 -4.13 10.04
C HIS A 32 28.18 -5.34 9.48
N HIS A 33 28.75 -5.22 8.29
CA HIS A 33 29.59 -6.27 7.68
C HIS A 33 30.83 -5.66 7.04
N ARG A 34 32.02 -6.25 7.27
CA ARG A 34 33.32 -5.80 6.69
C ARG A 34 33.56 -4.27 6.77
N SER A 35 33.15 -3.67 7.90
CA SER A 35 33.24 -2.21 8.18
C SER A 35 32.25 -1.31 7.43
N GLU A 36 31.26 -1.88 6.74
CA GLU A 36 30.15 -1.16 6.13
C GLU A 36 28.91 -1.23 7.04
N SER A 37 28.13 -0.14 7.07
CA SER A 37 26.78 -0.13 7.67
C SER A 37 25.75 -0.27 6.56
N ARG A 38 24.72 -1.08 6.80
CA ARG A 38 23.61 -1.31 5.86
C ARG A 38 22.29 -1.11 6.62
N PRO A 39 21.79 0.12 6.68
CA PRO A 39 20.54 0.42 7.35
C PRO A 39 19.31 0.09 6.49
N VAL A 40 18.25 -0.32 7.17
CA VAL A 40 16.87 -0.38 6.68
C VAL A 40 16.04 0.53 7.56
N GLY A 41 15.22 1.37 6.95
CA GLY A 41 14.28 2.20 7.67
C GLY A 41 12.85 1.94 7.17
N ILE A 42 11.92 1.79 8.10
CA ILE A 42 10.48 1.81 7.84
C ILE A 42 9.93 2.98 8.66
N PHE A 43 9.23 3.89 7.99
CA PHE A 43 8.63 5.08 8.57
C PHE A 43 7.18 5.10 8.16
N VAL A 44 6.27 5.18 9.13
CA VAL A 44 4.83 5.21 8.88
C VAL A 44 4.24 6.33 9.71
N LEU A 45 3.47 7.20 9.06
CA LEU A 45 2.72 8.29 9.70
C LEU A 45 1.28 8.17 9.26
N GLY A 46 0.34 8.28 10.21
CA GLY A 46 -1.08 8.37 9.92
C GLY A 46 -1.73 9.49 10.72
N ASP A 47 -2.59 10.25 10.05
CA ASP A 47 -3.42 11.30 10.64
C ASP A 47 -4.87 10.80 10.75
N GLY A 48 -5.33 10.66 12.00
CA GLY A 48 -6.63 10.08 12.31
C GLY A 48 -7.78 11.04 12.04
N VAL A 49 -8.69 10.64 11.16
CA VAL A 49 -9.85 11.45 10.81
C VAL A 49 -10.98 11.23 11.83
N GLY A 50 -11.29 12.26 12.61
CA GLY A 50 -12.66 12.46 13.13
C GLY A 50 -12.79 12.67 14.63
N GLY A 51 -13.20 13.90 14.98
CA GLY A 51 -13.54 14.36 16.34
C GLY A 51 -14.76 13.73 17.03
N GLU A 52 -15.16 12.51 16.66
CA GLU A 52 -16.13 11.65 17.35
C GLU A 52 -16.05 10.16 16.90
N ALA A 53 -15.14 9.79 15.98
CA ALA A 53 -15.17 8.52 15.23
C ALA A 53 -13.93 7.63 15.40
N SER A 54 -13.22 7.72 16.53
CA SER A 54 -12.06 6.87 16.85
C SER A 54 -10.91 6.97 15.82
N GLY A 55 -10.62 8.20 15.35
CA GLY A 55 -9.48 8.48 14.46
C GLY A 55 -8.14 8.12 15.09
N ASP A 56 -8.00 8.33 16.40
CA ASP A 56 -6.84 7.89 17.20
C ASP A 56 -6.58 6.39 17.13
N VAL A 57 -7.66 5.59 17.12
CA VAL A 57 -7.54 4.13 16.96
C VAL A 57 -7.22 3.76 15.51
N ALA A 58 -7.80 4.47 14.54
CA ALA A 58 -7.54 4.23 13.11
C ALA A 58 -6.05 4.44 12.77
N SER A 59 -5.49 5.59 13.13
CA SER A 59 -4.08 5.91 12.85
C SER A 59 -3.13 4.97 13.59
N PHE A 60 -3.46 4.61 14.83
CA PHE A 60 -2.65 3.67 15.61
C PHE A 60 -2.66 2.27 15.02
N LEU A 61 -3.83 1.76 14.60
CA LEU A 61 -3.96 0.47 13.91
C LEU A 61 -3.18 0.50 12.60
N ALA A 62 -3.39 1.50 11.75
CA ALA A 62 -2.72 1.60 10.46
C ALA A 62 -1.20 1.59 10.61
N THR A 63 -0.66 2.51 11.40
CA THR A 63 0.80 2.63 11.59
C THR A 63 1.41 1.36 12.20
N THR A 64 0.70 0.70 13.12
CA THR A 64 1.19 -0.53 13.76
C THR A 64 1.16 -1.73 12.82
N VAL A 65 0.05 -1.94 12.12
CA VAL A 65 -0.12 -3.06 11.17
C VAL A 65 0.85 -2.94 10.02
N VAL A 66 0.94 -1.76 9.41
CA VAL A 66 1.84 -1.52 8.28
C VAL A 66 3.29 -1.73 8.70
N ARG A 67 3.73 -1.14 9.82
CA ARG A 67 5.09 -1.34 10.32
C ARG A 67 5.37 -2.82 10.59
N LYS A 68 4.44 -3.55 11.22
CA LYS A 68 4.60 -4.98 11.53
C LYS A 68 4.74 -5.79 10.24
N ARG A 69 3.79 -5.66 9.31
CA ARG A 69 3.79 -6.39 8.03
C ARG A 69 5.05 -6.10 7.22
N LEU A 70 5.43 -4.83 7.07
CA LEU A 70 6.67 -4.48 6.37
C LEU A 70 7.92 -5.02 7.07
N THR A 71 7.94 -5.03 8.41
CA THR A 71 9.05 -5.66 9.14
C THR A 71 9.10 -7.15 8.85
N ASP A 72 7.96 -7.84 8.89
CA ASP A 72 7.89 -9.29 8.68
C ASP A 72 8.18 -9.67 7.20
N THR A 73 7.66 -8.92 6.23
CA THR A 73 7.87 -9.19 4.80
C THR A 73 9.29 -8.84 4.35
N LEU A 74 9.84 -7.72 4.82
CA LEU A 74 11.18 -7.27 4.38
C LEU A 74 12.31 -7.89 5.21
N LEU A 75 12.02 -8.52 6.36
CA LEU A 75 13.03 -8.99 7.32
C LEU A 75 12.73 -10.37 7.95
N GLY A 76 11.56 -10.96 7.71
CA GLY A 76 11.11 -12.25 8.29
C GLY A 76 11.39 -13.47 7.42
N ASP A 77 11.30 -14.66 8.05
CA ASP A 77 11.48 -16.03 7.54
C ASP A 77 12.57 -16.27 6.48
N GLY A 78 13.82 -16.03 6.87
CA GLY A 78 14.90 -16.99 6.63
C GLY A 78 15.59 -17.01 5.26
N THR A 79 15.12 -16.29 4.24
CA THR A 79 15.74 -16.32 2.89
C THR A 79 16.44 -15.02 2.48
N ASP A 80 15.89 -13.83 2.77
CA ASP A 80 16.44 -12.59 2.18
C ASP A 80 17.65 -11.99 2.90
N LEU A 81 17.84 -12.18 4.20
CA LEU A 81 18.95 -11.52 4.91
C LEU A 81 20.34 -12.04 4.51
N LEU A 82 20.49 -13.32 4.15
CA LEU A 82 21.78 -13.88 3.74
C LEU A 82 22.13 -13.54 2.28
N GLU A 83 21.12 -13.54 1.39
CA GLU A 83 21.25 -13.10 0.00
C GLU A 83 21.52 -11.58 -0.09
N ARG A 84 20.84 -10.78 0.74
CA ARG A 84 21.04 -9.32 0.89
C ARG A 84 22.47 -8.89 1.24
N PHE A 85 23.24 -9.76 1.87
CA PHE A 85 24.61 -9.47 2.28
C PHE A 85 25.66 -10.17 1.44
N GLU A 86 25.27 -10.88 0.37
CA GLU A 86 26.17 -11.73 -0.43
C GLU A 86 27.04 -12.59 0.51
N ILE A 87 26.43 -13.21 1.54
CA ILE A 87 27.13 -14.13 2.45
C ILE A 87 27.29 -15.47 1.73
N ASP A 88 27.83 -15.44 0.52
CA ASP A 88 28.51 -16.58 -0.08
C ASP A 88 29.61 -16.11 -1.06
N ALA A 89 30.83 -16.57 -0.79
CA ALA A 89 31.93 -16.79 -1.73
C ALA A 89 32.74 -15.62 -2.36
N TYR A 90 32.75 -14.39 -1.83
CA TYR A 90 33.76 -13.39 -2.26
C TYR A 90 35.01 -13.34 -1.35
N ASP A 91 36.12 -13.90 -1.86
CA ASP A 91 37.50 -13.78 -1.34
C ASP A 91 38.19 -12.45 -1.77
N GLY A 92 37.44 -11.54 -2.41
CA GLY A 92 37.88 -10.22 -2.87
C GLY A 92 37.47 -9.05 -1.95
N PRO A 93 37.99 -7.83 -2.18
CA PRO A 93 37.51 -6.63 -1.51
C PRO A 93 36.01 -6.41 -1.78
N PRO A 94 35.24 -5.88 -0.81
CA PRO A 94 33.81 -5.65 -0.99
C PRO A 94 33.54 -4.72 -2.18
N PRO A 95 32.43 -4.92 -2.93
CA PRO A 95 32.05 -4.02 -4.02
C PRO A 95 31.82 -2.60 -3.49
N THR A 96 32.26 -1.59 -4.24
CA THR A 96 32.05 -0.19 -3.87
C THR A 96 30.59 0.23 -4.01
N ALA A 97 30.22 1.36 -3.42
CA ALA A 97 28.83 1.85 -3.40
C ALA A 97 28.14 1.90 -4.78
N GLY A 98 28.90 2.15 -5.84
CA GLY A 98 28.42 2.22 -7.24
C GLY A 98 28.56 0.92 -8.05
N GLU A 99 29.13 -0.15 -7.48
CA GLU A 99 29.24 -1.48 -8.12
C GLU A 99 28.12 -2.44 -7.68
N ARG A 100 27.27 -2.01 -6.74
CA ARG A 100 26.11 -2.74 -6.23
C ARG A 100 25.02 -2.85 -7.31
N THR A 101 25.12 -3.87 -8.17
CA THR A 101 24.11 -4.13 -9.22
C THR A 101 23.14 -5.18 -8.69
N GLY A 102 21.99 -4.72 -8.18
CA GLY A 102 20.88 -5.56 -7.73
C GLY A 102 20.64 -5.46 -6.22
N SER A 103 19.62 -4.71 -5.81
CA SER A 103 19.01 -4.94 -4.49
C SER A 103 18.34 -6.32 -4.54
N ALA A 104 18.51 -7.14 -3.50
CA ALA A 104 17.79 -8.41 -3.37
C ALA A 104 16.25 -8.20 -3.36
N LEU A 105 15.81 -6.99 -2.99
CA LEU A 105 14.42 -6.57 -3.02
C LEU A 105 14.20 -5.67 -4.24
N SER A 106 13.51 -6.17 -5.26
CA SER A 106 13.14 -5.35 -6.41
C SER A 106 12.21 -4.21 -5.95
N PRO A 107 12.24 -3.03 -6.61
CA PRO A 107 11.29 -1.95 -6.34
C PRO A 107 9.82 -2.41 -6.37
N ARG A 108 9.51 -3.37 -7.25
CA ARG A 108 8.19 -4.00 -7.35
C ARG A 108 7.82 -4.77 -6.08
N ARG A 109 8.72 -5.61 -5.54
CA ARG A 109 8.47 -6.34 -4.28
C ARG A 109 8.21 -5.39 -3.11
N ILE A 110 8.94 -4.27 -3.03
CA ILE A 110 8.72 -3.26 -1.98
C ILE A 110 7.37 -2.57 -2.16
N ARG A 111 6.99 -2.22 -3.40
CA ARG A 111 5.68 -1.66 -3.72
C ARG A 111 4.55 -2.61 -3.31
N THR A 112 4.64 -3.89 -3.70
CA THR A 112 3.68 -4.94 -3.32
C THR A 112 3.59 -5.08 -1.80
N ALA A 113 4.72 -5.12 -1.11
CA ALA A 113 4.75 -5.20 0.35
C ALA A 113 4.07 -3.98 1.02
N ILE A 114 4.24 -2.77 0.46
CA ILE A 114 3.52 -1.58 0.95
C ILE A 114 2.02 -1.71 0.67
N GLN A 115 1.60 -2.09 -0.55
CA GLN A 115 0.19 -2.29 -0.90
C GLN A 115 -0.49 -3.28 0.05
N GLU A 116 0.06 -4.49 0.19
CA GLU A 116 -0.49 -5.54 1.04
C GLU A 116 -0.56 -5.11 2.51
N ALA A 117 0.49 -4.42 3.01
CA ALA A 117 0.51 -3.91 4.37
C ALA A 117 -0.57 -2.84 4.62
N VAL A 118 -0.85 -2.00 3.60
CA VAL A 118 -1.90 -0.98 3.64
C VAL A 118 -3.29 -1.60 3.55
N ASP A 119 -3.50 -2.60 2.68
CA ASP A 119 -4.78 -3.31 2.57
C ASP A 119 -5.10 -4.09 3.86
N ASP A 120 -4.11 -4.71 4.49
CA ASP A 120 -4.27 -5.36 5.79
C ASP A 120 -4.67 -4.38 6.90
N ALA A 121 -4.04 -3.19 6.91
CA ALA A 121 -4.42 -2.12 7.82
C ALA A 121 -5.85 -1.64 7.56
N HIS A 122 -6.22 -1.49 6.27
CA HIS A 122 -7.56 -1.10 5.86
C HIS A 122 -8.62 -2.06 6.38
N GLN A 123 -8.40 -3.37 6.18
CA GLN A 123 -9.31 -4.41 6.62
C GLN A 123 -9.45 -4.44 8.15
N GLN A 124 -8.36 -4.33 8.90
CA GLN A 124 -8.42 -4.26 10.37
C GLN A 124 -9.16 -3.03 10.88
N ILE A 125 -9.01 -1.88 10.23
CA ILE A 125 -9.77 -0.68 10.59
C ILE A 125 -11.26 -0.84 10.25
N GLN A 126 -11.59 -1.48 9.13
CA GLN A 126 -12.99 -1.79 8.79
C GLN A 126 -13.61 -2.82 9.75
N GLU A 127 -12.85 -3.81 10.21
CA GLU A 127 -13.29 -4.74 11.25
C GLU A 127 -13.60 -4.00 12.54
N TYR A 128 -12.69 -3.13 12.98
CA TYR A 128 -12.93 -2.26 14.13
C TYR A 128 -14.16 -1.37 13.91
N ALA A 129 -14.34 -0.80 12.71
CA ALA A 129 -15.51 -0.03 12.32
C ALA A 129 -16.82 -0.80 12.51
N ARG A 130 -16.84 -2.10 12.16
CA ARG A 130 -18.00 -3.00 12.37
C ARG A 130 -18.27 -3.21 13.86
N GLU A 131 -17.23 -3.35 14.68
CA GLU A 131 -17.38 -3.55 16.14
C GLU A 131 -18.01 -2.34 16.82
N ILE A 132 -17.62 -1.13 16.41
CA ILE A 132 -18.08 0.11 17.04
C ILE A 132 -19.30 0.74 16.35
N ASP A 133 -19.78 0.15 15.25
CA ASP A 133 -20.79 0.74 14.35
C ASP A 133 -20.42 2.17 13.94
N GLY A 134 -19.15 2.36 13.57
CA GLY A 134 -18.52 3.64 13.32
C GLY A 134 -17.87 3.73 11.95
N ARG A 135 -17.13 4.82 11.71
CA ARG A 135 -16.37 5.05 10.48
C ARG A 135 -14.95 5.56 10.76
N PRO A 136 -14.15 4.85 11.59
CA PRO A 136 -12.77 5.22 11.88
C PRO A 136 -11.98 5.23 10.57
N ALA A 137 -11.28 6.33 10.30
CA ALA A 137 -10.46 6.48 9.12
C ALA A 137 -9.17 7.24 9.45
N THR A 138 -8.14 7.08 8.64
CA THR A 138 -6.86 7.76 8.79
C THR A 138 -6.23 7.97 7.43
N THR A 139 -5.46 9.04 7.27
CA THR A 139 -4.48 9.14 6.19
C THR A 139 -3.31 8.20 6.49
N LEU A 140 -2.42 8.02 5.51
CA LEU A 140 -1.18 7.29 5.70
C LEU A 140 -0.09 7.73 4.72
N VAL A 141 1.13 7.88 5.23
CA VAL A 141 2.36 7.96 4.45
C VAL A 141 3.31 6.88 4.95
N VAL A 142 3.84 6.09 4.03
CA VAL A 142 4.76 4.98 4.29
C VAL A 142 6.06 5.26 3.54
N GLY A 143 7.21 5.14 4.23
CA GLY A 143 8.54 5.21 3.65
C GLY A 143 9.37 3.99 4.03
N VAL A 144 9.90 3.29 3.03
CA VAL A 144 10.82 2.16 3.14
C VAL A 144 12.16 2.57 2.54
N TYR A 145 13.15 2.79 3.40
CA TYR A 145 14.52 3.06 3.02
C TYR A 145 15.34 1.78 2.97
N VAL A 146 15.90 1.48 1.80
CA VAL A 146 16.75 0.33 1.56
C VAL A 146 17.76 0.63 0.45
N ASP A 147 19.01 0.22 0.66
CA ASP A 147 20.09 0.27 -0.33
C ASP A 147 20.30 1.65 -0.98
N GLY A 148 20.11 2.73 -0.21
CA GLY A 148 20.29 4.10 -0.70
C GLY A 148 19.10 4.67 -1.45
N ARG A 149 17.96 3.98 -1.47
CA ARG A 149 16.72 4.42 -2.09
C ARG A 149 15.58 4.44 -1.08
N LEU A 150 14.73 5.47 -1.18
CA LEU A 150 13.49 5.58 -0.42
C LEU A 150 12.33 5.21 -1.35
N HIS A 151 11.65 4.12 -1.04
CA HIS A 151 10.38 3.72 -1.65
C HIS A 151 9.25 4.20 -0.75
N TYR A 152 8.19 4.76 -1.32
CA TYR A 152 7.11 5.31 -0.51
C TYR A 152 5.75 5.05 -1.14
N GLY A 153 4.73 5.00 -0.29
CA GLY A 153 3.33 4.96 -0.69
C GLY A 153 2.48 5.83 0.22
N TRP A 154 1.41 6.42 -0.31
CA TRP A 154 0.57 7.32 0.47
C TRP A 154 -0.92 7.24 0.10
N VAL A 155 -1.74 7.62 1.08
CA VAL A 155 -3.19 7.72 1.01
C VAL A 155 -3.63 8.92 1.87
N GLY A 156 -4.14 9.98 1.25
CA GLY A 156 -4.61 11.18 1.96
C GLY A 156 -3.72 12.39 1.67
N ASP A 157 -3.70 13.33 2.59
CA ASP A 157 -3.03 14.65 2.48
C ASP A 157 -1.86 14.84 3.48
N SER A 158 -1.50 13.80 4.23
CA SER A 158 -0.20 13.75 4.89
C SER A 158 0.92 13.71 3.84
N ARG A 159 2.06 14.34 4.14
CA ARG A 159 3.10 14.64 3.15
C ARG A 159 4.43 13.98 3.45
N LEU A 160 5.13 13.63 2.38
CA LEU A 160 6.56 13.28 2.40
C LEU A 160 7.36 14.34 1.63
N TYR A 161 8.41 14.84 2.25
CA TYR A 161 9.34 15.79 1.65
C TYR A 161 10.76 15.22 1.61
N LEU A 162 11.54 15.73 0.66
CA LEU A 162 12.98 15.50 0.56
C LEU A 162 13.69 16.86 0.57
N VAL A 163 14.52 17.06 1.59
CA VAL A 163 15.28 18.29 1.83
C VAL A 163 16.75 18.00 1.57
N ASN A 164 17.37 18.72 0.63
CA ASN A 164 18.79 18.58 0.33
C ASN A 164 19.60 19.73 0.95
N ALA A 165 20.46 19.39 1.92
CA ALA A 165 21.28 20.38 2.63
C ALA A 165 22.39 21.00 1.79
N ARG A 166 22.84 20.33 0.73
CA ARG A 166 23.91 20.85 -0.14
C ARG A 166 23.39 21.89 -1.13
N HIS A 167 22.19 21.67 -1.66
CA HIS A 167 21.57 22.51 -2.69
C HIS A 167 20.54 23.49 -2.12
N GLU A 168 20.22 23.38 -0.82
CA GLU A 168 19.24 24.23 -0.14
C GLU A 168 17.85 24.14 -0.81
N GLU A 169 17.48 22.92 -1.19
CA GLU A 169 16.23 22.61 -1.90
C GLU A 169 15.33 21.73 -1.04
N ILE A 170 14.02 21.95 -1.16
CA ILE A 170 12.97 21.09 -0.62
C ILE A 170 12.06 20.68 -1.77
N GLN A 171 11.69 19.40 -1.76
CA GLN A 171 10.78 18.83 -2.73
C GLN A 171 9.70 18.03 -2.01
N GLN A 172 8.43 18.36 -2.27
CA GLN A 172 7.32 17.49 -1.91
C GLN A 172 7.30 16.27 -2.84
N LEU A 173 7.27 15.07 -2.28
CA LEU A 173 7.30 13.79 -3.02
C LEU A 173 5.91 13.18 -3.24
N THR A 174 4.92 13.58 -2.44
CA THR A 174 3.53 13.08 -2.46
C THR A 174 2.59 14.15 -3.00
N THR A 175 1.48 13.75 -3.61
CA THR A 175 0.41 14.68 -4.02
C THR A 175 -0.79 14.50 -3.11
N ASP A 176 -1.29 15.58 -2.49
CA ASP A 176 -2.37 15.46 -1.52
C ASP A 176 -3.67 14.97 -2.18
N HIS A 177 -4.29 13.93 -1.62
CA HIS A 177 -5.65 13.51 -1.98
C HIS A 177 -6.69 14.42 -1.31
N ALA A 178 -6.77 15.66 -1.80
CA ALA A 178 -7.62 16.72 -1.25
C ALA A 178 -8.70 17.16 -2.26
N VAL A 179 -9.92 17.42 -1.76
CA VAL A 179 -11.04 17.91 -2.59
C VAL A 179 -10.67 19.23 -3.26
N THR A 180 -9.90 20.09 -2.60
CA THR A 180 -9.46 21.37 -3.17
C THR A 180 -8.49 21.20 -4.33
N ASN A 181 -7.69 20.13 -4.37
CA ASN A 181 -6.82 19.83 -5.51
C ASN A 181 -7.64 19.44 -6.74
N GLU A 182 -8.65 18.56 -6.57
CA GLU A 182 -9.58 18.25 -7.67
C GLU A 182 -10.33 19.50 -8.16
N MET A 183 -10.71 20.39 -7.24
CA MET A 183 -11.37 21.66 -7.60
C MET A 183 -10.44 22.60 -8.37
N LEU A 184 -9.15 22.66 -8.02
CA LEU A 184 -8.13 23.41 -8.79
C LEU A 184 -7.99 22.83 -10.20
N GLU A 185 -7.87 21.51 -10.33
CA GLU A 185 -7.75 20.84 -11.62
C GLU A 185 -8.97 21.06 -12.52
N ARG A 186 -10.16 21.14 -11.94
CA ARG A 186 -11.42 21.45 -12.63
C ARG A 186 -11.62 22.94 -12.91
N GLY A 187 -10.75 23.81 -12.36
CA GLY A 187 -10.87 25.27 -12.46
C GLY A 187 -12.03 25.86 -11.67
N GLU A 188 -12.48 25.19 -10.61
CA GLU A 188 -13.51 25.67 -9.67
C GLU A 188 -12.92 26.60 -8.60
N ILE A 189 -11.62 26.48 -8.34
CA ILE A 189 -10.82 27.38 -7.50
C ILE A 189 -9.74 28.01 -8.38
N ASP A 190 -9.51 29.30 -8.20
CA ASP A 190 -8.62 30.07 -9.08
C ASP A 190 -7.13 29.78 -8.88
N ASP A 191 -6.71 29.52 -7.63
CA ASP A 191 -5.31 29.33 -7.26
C ASP A 191 -5.14 28.58 -5.92
N GLU A 192 -3.89 28.15 -5.65
CA GLU A 192 -3.53 27.41 -4.43
C GLU A 192 -3.86 28.16 -3.15
N VAL A 193 -3.78 29.50 -3.14
CA VAL A 193 -4.14 30.31 -1.97
C VAL A 193 -5.64 30.17 -1.69
N GLY A 194 -6.46 30.27 -2.73
CA GLY A 194 -7.89 30.02 -2.69
C GLY A 194 -8.22 28.60 -2.18
N ALA A 195 -7.43 27.59 -2.56
CA ALA A 195 -7.59 26.23 -2.06
C ALA A 195 -7.31 26.13 -0.56
N ARG A 196 -6.23 26.75 -0.07
CA ARG A 196 -5.85 26.76 1.35
C ARG A 196 -6.90 27.42 2.24
N VAL A 197 -7.58 28.46 1.76
CA VAL A 197 -8.64 29.14 2.55
C VAL A 197 -10.05 28.64 2.23
N HIS A 198 -10.21 27.65 1.34
CA HIS A 198 -11.52 27.16 0.92
C HIS A 198 -12.32 26.55 2.10
N ARG A 199 -13.67 26.47 1.99
CA ARG A 199 -14.52 25.85 3.03
C ARG A 199 -14.31 24.35 3.17
N ARG A 200 -13.82 23.71 2.12
CA ARG A 200 -13.51 22.27 2.05
C ARG A 200 -12.00 22.01 2.07
N ASN A 201 -11.20 22.91 2.63
CA ASN A 201 -9.74 22.79 2.65
C ASN A 201 -9.23 21.61 3.50
N THR A 202 -10.04 21.11 4.44
CA THR A 202 -9.73 19.90 5.23
C THR A 202 -10.45 18.64 4.70
N ALA A 203 -11.05 18.70 3.51
CA ALA A 203 -11.79 17.57 2.96
C ALA A 203 -10.86 16.73 2.07
N ILE A 204 -10.65 15.48 2.46
CA ILE A 204 -9.83 14.51 1.72
C ILE A 204 -10.67 13.64 0.80
N THR A 205 -10.07 13.16 -0.29
CA THR A 205 -10.71 12.30 -1.30
C THR A 205 -10.34 10.82 -1.14
N SER A 206 -9.32 10.52 -0.34
CA SER A 206 -8.86 9.15 -0.07
C SER A 206 -8.37 8.99 1.37
N ALA A 207 -8.66 7.84 1.98
CA ALA A 207 -8.27 7.48 3.34
C ALA A 207 -8.28 5.96 3.53
N ILE A 208 -7.57 5.48 4.53
CA ILE A 208 -7.62 4.08 4.98
C ILE A 208 -8.73 3.92 6.03
N GLY A 209 -9.44 2.80 6.00
CA GLY A 209 -10.59 2.51 6.86
C GLY A 209 -11.89 3.06 6.30
N GLY A 210 -12.64 3.78 7.12
CA GLY A 210 -13.90 4.41 6.76
C GLY A 210 -15.08 3.46 6.92
N SER A 211 -15.83 3.23 5.84
CA SER A 211 -17.08 2.47 5.90
C SER A 211 -16.80 1.00 6.29
N PRO A 212 -17.55 0.41 7.23
CA PRO A 212 -17.42 -1.01 7.58
C PRO A 212 -17.76 -1.97 6.42
N HIS A 213 -18.38 -1.45 5.36
CA HIS A 213 -18.71 -2.17 4.12
C HIS A 213 -18.09 -1.48 2.90
N GLY A 214 -16.93 -0.84 3.08
CA GLY A 214 -16.15 -0.24 1.99
C GLY A 214 -15.52 -1.29 1.08
N LYS A 215 -14.76 -0.83 0.08
CA LYS A 215 -13.92 -1.71 -0.74
C LYS A 215 -12.92 -2.46 0.17
N PRO A 216 -12.51 -3.69 -0.17
CA PRO A 216 -11.54 -4.43 0.64
C PRO A 216 -10.10 -3.93 0.49
N THR A 217 -9.82 -3.17 -0.57
CA THR A 217 -8.49 -2.63 -0.91
C THR A 217 -8.54 -1.11 -1.01
N VAL A 218 -7.36 -0.50 -0.87
CA VAL A 218 -7.14 0.94 -1.02
C VAL A 218 -6.32 1.22 -2.26
N ASP A 219 -6.70 2.24 -3.01
CA ASP A 219 -5.91 2.76 -4.11
C ASP A 219 -4.74 3.57 -3.53
N VAL A 220 -3.56 2.92 -3.42
CA VAL A 220 -2.33 3.53 -2.90
C VAL A 220 -1.53 4.12 -4.06
N GLU A 221 -1.09 5.37 -3.92
CA GLU A 221 -0.11 5.94 -4.84
C GLU A 221 1.31 5.65 -4.36
N PHE A 222 2.25 5.49 -5.30
CA PHE A 222 3.61 5.06 -5.02
C PHE A 222 4.65 5.94 -5.72
N GLY A 223 5.83 6.02 -5.10
CA GLY A 223 7.01 6.60 -5.73
C GLY A 223 8.30 6.03 -5.15
N SER A 224 9.43 6.35 -5.81
CA SER A 224 10.75 6.03 -5.28
C SER A 224 11.78 7.07 -5.67
N VAL A 225 12.75 7.30 -4.78
CA VAL A 225 13.80 8.31 -4.99
C VAL A 225 15.14 7.85 -4.42
N ASP A 226 16.22 8.13 -5.15
CA ASP A 226 17.57 7.93 -4.61
C ASP A 226 17.86 8.94 -3.49
N VAL A 227 18.48 8.45 -2.42
CA VAL A 227 18.84 9.24 -1.25
C VAL A 227 20.36 9.35 -1.18
N TYR A 228 20.83 10.58 -1.04
CA TYR A 228 22.25 10.92 -0.92
C TYR A 228 22.58 11.41 0.48
N GLN A 229 23.88 11.49 0.79
CA GLN A 229 24.40 11.81 2.11
C GLN A 229 23.88 13.14 2.72
N ASP A 230 23.50 14.11 1.88
CA ASP A 230 23.03 15.44 2.29
C ASP A 230 21.48 15.55 2.22
N ASP A 231 20.78 14.46 1.93
CA ASP A 231 19.32 14.42 1.95
C ASP A 231 18.78 14.11 3.35
N ILE A 232 17.71 14.81 3.71
CA ILE A 232 16.88 14.58 4.88
C ILE A 232 15.46 14.42 4.35
N PHE A 233 14.80 13.30 4.64
CA PHE A 233 13.39 13.16 4.32
C PHE A 233 12.52 13.41 5.55
N LEU A 234 11.38 14.03 5.31
CA LEU A 234 10.43 14.52 6.31
C LEU A 234 9.05 13.93 6.02
N LEU A 235 8.48 13.17 6.96
CA LEU A 235 7.07 12.81 6.96
C LEU A 235 6.33 13.76 7.90
N THR A 236 5.19 14.28 7.47
CA THR A 236 4.36 15.17 8.30
C THR A 236 2.86 14.96 8.08
N SER A 237 2.07 15.14 9.14
CA SER A 237 0.62 15.35 9.03
C SER A 237 0.29 16.74 8.47
N ASP A 238 -0.97 16.96 8.12
CA ASP A 238 -1.44 18.24 7.58
C ASP A 238 -1.27 19.37 8.61
N GLY A 239 -1.30 19.07 9.92
CA GLY A 239 -1.26 20.09 10.96
C GLY A 239 0.01 20.93 10.98
N LEU A 240 1.13 20.46 10.43
CA LEU A 240 2.33 21.29 10.22
C LEU A 240 2.08 22.32 9.10
N ILE A 241 1.53 21.85 7.99
CA ILE A 241 1.27 22.64 6.78
C ILE A 241 0.14 23.65 7.03
N ASP A 242 -0.84 23.21 7.81
CA ASP A 242 -2.08 23.90 8.15
C ASP A 242 -2.07 24.48 9.58
N ALA A 243 -0.88 24.72 10.11
CA ALA A 243 -0.63 25.18 11.48
C ALA A 243 -1.20 26.59 11.81
N TYR A 244 -1.73 27.28 10.82
CA TYR A 244 -2.15 28.67 10.88
C TYR A 244 -3.49 28.87 11.64
N PRO A 245 -3.82 30.12 12.05
CA PRO A 245 -5.03 30.39 12.81
C PRO A 245 -6.29 30.26 11.94
N ASP A 246 -7.46 30.52 12.53
CA ASP A 246 -8.75 30.31 11.87
C ASP A 246 -8.80 30.84 10.43
N VAL A 247 -9.17 29.97 9.49
CA VAL A 247 -9.25 30.27 8.05
C VAL A 247 -10.39 31.24 7.73
N ALA A 248 -11.41 31.34 8.59
CA ALA A 248 -12.65 32.04 8.24
C ALA A 248 -12.48 33.56 8.04
N PRO A 249 -11.70 34.29 8.87
CA PRO A 249 -11.38 35.69 8.61
C PRO A 249 -10.62 35.89 7.28
N LEU A 250 -9.59 35.07 7.04
CA LEU A 250 -8.77 35.12 5.81
C LEU A 250 -9.60 34.81 4.56
N ARG A 251 -10.48 33.80 4.62
CA ARG A 251 -11.43 33.48 3.56
C ARG A 251 -12.36 34.65 3.27
N ALA A 252 -12.92 35.26 4.31
CA ALA A 252 -13.85 36.37 4.12
C ALA A 252 -13.17 37.56 3.44
N GLU A 253 -11.90 37.81 3.75
CA GLU A 253 -11.09 38.83 3.11
C GLU A 253 -10.76 38.47 1.66
N TYR A 254 -10.34 37.22 1.40
CA TYR A 254 -10.09 36.69 0.06
C TYR A 254 -11.34 36.77 -0.85
N GLU A 255 -12.51 36.33 -0.36
CA GLU A 255 -13.78 36.36 -1.10
C GLU A 255 -14.31 37.79 -1.34
N GLN A 256 -13.88 38.78 -0.55
CA GLN A 256 -14.31 40.19 -0.66
C GLN A 256 -13.30 41.08 -1.40
N ALA A 257 -12.09 40.59 -1.68
CA ALA A 257 -11.08 41.35 -2.41
C ALA A 257 -11.53 41.60 -3.85
N ASP A 258 -11.56 42.86 -4.27
CA ASP A 258 -11.69 43.22 -5.69
C ASP A 258 -10.35 42.93 -6.41
N ASP A 259 -10.37 42.78 -7.75
CA ASP A 259 -9.18 42.44 -8.59
C ASP A 259 -7.91 43.28 -8.31
N ALA A 260 -8.03 44.47 -7.73
CA ALA A 260 -6.93 45.37 -7.44
C ALA A 260 -6.23 45.08 -6.09
N ASP A 261 -6.91 44.43 -5.15
CA ASP A 261 -6.44 44.14 -3.79
C ASP A 261 -6.17 42.62 -3.59
N THR A 262 -6.52 41.77 -4.56
CA THR A 262 -6.38 40.31 -4.45
C THR A 262 -4.93 39.87 -4.24
N ASP A 263 -3.96 40.53 -4.89
CA ASP A 263 -2.55 40.17 -4.75
C ASP A 263 -2.00 40.48 -3.35
N ASP A 264 -2.41 41.61 -2.76
CA ASP A 264 -2.01 42.00 -1.41
C ASP A 264 -2.60 41.02 -0.37
N VAL A 265 -3.87 40.63 -0.53
CA VAL A 265 -4.53 39.64 0.35
C VAL A 265 -3.92 38.25 0.20
N ARG A 266 -3.55 37.85 -1.03
CA ARG A 266 -2.83 36.60 -1.28
C ARG A 266 -1.48 36.58 -0.57
N GLU A 267 -0.72 37.67 -0.65
CA GLU A 267 0.57 37.80 0.02
C GLU A 267 0.40 37.67 1.54
N GLU A 268 -0.60 38.33 2.13
CA GLU A 268 -0.90 38.22 3.57
C GLU A 268 -1.30 36.79 3.99
N ILE A 269 -2.07 36.08 3.17
CA ILE A 269 -2.40 34.67 3.43
C ILE A 269 -1.13 33.81 3.36
N LEU A 270 -0.30 33.97 2.32
CA LEU A 270 0.94 33.22 2.16
C LEU A 270 1.92 33.47 3.32
N GLU A 271 2.03 34.69 3.82
CA GLU A 271 2.82 35.03 5.02
C GLU A 271 2.30 34.36 6.30
N THR A 272 1.02 33.96 6.31
CA THR A 272 0.39 33.31 7.45
C THR A 272 0.53 31.78 7.41
N LEU A 273 0.63 31.20 6.21
CA LEU A 273 0.82 29.76 6.01
C LEU A 273 2.23 29.33 6.42
N VAL A 274 2.39 28.03 6.68
CA VAL A 274 3.71 27.42 6.75
C VAL A 274 4.14 27.08 5.33
N THR A 275 5.24 27.68 4.88
CA THR A 275 5.77 27.47 3.54
C THR A 275 6.82 26.36 3.51
N ASP A 276 6.99 25.72 2.36
CA ASP A 276 8.03 24.70 2.18
C ASP A 276 9.44 25.27 2.43
N ASP A 277 9.69 26.53 2.03
CA ASP A 277 10.95 27.23 2.30
C ASP A 277 11.21 27.38 3.80
N GLU A 278 10.20 27.69 4.61
CA GLU A 278 10.34 27.78 6.06
C GLU A 278 10.60 26.41 6.69
N ILE A 279 9.90 25.36 6.21
CA ILE A 279 10.15 23.98 6.65
C ILE A 279 11.60 23.59 6.33
N ARG A 280 12.07 23.87 5.11
CA ARG A 280 13.45 23.64 4.69
C ARG A 280 14.41 24.35 5.64
N ASP A 281 14.24 25.65 5.84
CA ASP A 281 15.17 26.47 6.61
C ASP A 281 15.25 25.96 8.06
N ILE A 282 14.13 25.61 8.69
CA ILE A 282 14.11 25.00 10.03
C ILE A 282 14.87 23.66 10.03
N VAL A 283 14.61 22.79 9.06
CA VAL A 283 15.28 21.47 8.98
C VAL A 283 16.79 21.61 8.77
N LEU A 284 17.22 22.58 7.98
CA LEU A 284 18.65 22.81 7.66
C LEU A 284 19.41 23.58 8.74
N GLU A 285 18.75 24.48 9.46
CA GLU A 285 19.36 25.27 10.55
C GLU A 285 19.42 24.51 11.87
N ALA A 286 18.58 23.47 12.04
CA ALA A 286 18.54 22.65 13.24
C ALA A 286 19.90 22.01 13.57
N ALA A 287 20.23 21.96 14.87
CA ALA A 287 21.51 21.41 15.33
C ALA A 287 21.65 19.90 15.08
N ASP A 288 20.54 19.18 15.14
CA ASP A 288 20.39 17.76 14.85
C ASP A 288 18.92 17.45 14.51
N LEU A 289 18.62 16.22 14.10
CA LEU A 289 17.25 15.84 13.72
C LEU A 289 16.24 15.99 14.87
N GLN A 290 16.68 15.79 16.12
CA GLN A 290 15.79 15.90 17.28
C GLN A 290 15.42 17.37 17.53
N ALA A 291 16.40 18.27 17.45
CA ALA A 291 16.13 19.71 17.47
C ALA A 291 15.23 20.11 16.30
N GLY A 292 15.44 19.56 15.10
CA GLY A 292 14.61 19.85 13.93
C GLY A 292 13.14 19.52 14.12
N VAL A 293 12.82 18.32 14.64
CA VAL A 293 11.42 17.97 14.91
C VAL A 293 10.82 18.84 16.02
N GLU A 294 11.58 19.18 17.07
CA GLU A 294 11.11 20.06 18.15
C GLU A 294 10.86 21.49 17.68
N GLU A 295 11.74 22.03 16.82
CA GLU A 295 11.62 23.36 16.24
C GLU A 295 10.43 23.46 15.27
N LEU A 296 10.19 22.43 14.44
CA LEU A 296 8.99 22.37 13.58
C LEU A 296 7.69 22.38 14.40
N ILE A 297 7.63 21.60 15.49
CA ILE A 297 6.45 21.60 16.38
C ILE A 297 6.26 22.95 17.07
N ALA A 298 7.34 23.55 17.57
CA ALA A 298 7.28 24.85 18.23
C ALA A 298 6.81 25.94 17.25
N PHE A 299 7.37 25.93 16.04
CA PHE A 299 7.02 26.83 14.96
C PHE A 299 5.54 26.72 14.56
N ALA A 300 5.04 25.50 14.34
CA ALA A 300 3.64 25.25 14.03
C ALA A 300 2.69 25.73 15.16
N ASN A 301 3.06 25.46 16.41
CA ASN A 301 2.29 25.93 17.56
C ASN A 301 2.27 27.46 17.69
N ASP A 302 3.40 28.14 17.40
CA ASP A 302 3.50 29.59 17.39
C ASP A 302 2.67 30.23 16.25
N ARG A 303 2.53 29.53 15.12
CA ARG A 303 1.66 29.93 14.00
C ARG A 303 0.18 29.77 14.30
N GLY A 304 -0.19 28.85 15.19
CA GLY A 304 -1.58 28.67 15.62
C GLY A 304 -1.85 27.33 16.29
N GLY A 305 -1.12 26.28 15.90
CA GLY A 305 -1.28 24.92 16.43
C GLY A 305 -2.72 24.44 16.34
N LYS A 306 -3.33 24.60 15.15
CA LYS A 306 -4.75 24.38 14.91
C LYS A 306 -5.16 22.93 15.11
N ASP A 307 -4.35 21.99 14.62
CA ASP A 307 -4.60 20.55 14.69
C ASP A 307 -3.46 19.79 15.36
N ASN A 308 -3.57 18.46 15.36
CA ASN A 308 -2.48 17.55 15.73
C ASN A 308 -1.27 17.74 14.81
N LEU A 309 -0.09 17.56 15.39
CA LEU A 309 1.18 17.78 14.72
C LEU A 309 2.01 16.51 14.83
N SER A 310 2.37 15.94 13.68
CA SER A 310 3.21 14.75 13.63
C SER A 310 4.32 14.95 12.63
N VAL A 311 5.55 14.73 13.07
CA VAL A 311 6.75 14.99 12.29
C VAL A 311 7.75 13.86 12.50
N ALA A 312 8.27 13.31 11.41
CA ALA A 312 9.41 12.39 11.44
C ALA A 312 10.48 12.84 10.44
N LEU A 313 11.72 13.00 10.92
CA LEU A 313 12.89 13.29 10.11
C LEU A 313 13.83 12.09 10.10
N ALA A 314 14.43 11.80 8.95
CA ALA A 314 15.49 10.81 8.86
C ALA A 314 16.50 11.13 7.75
N ARG A 315 17.72 10.63 7.93
CA ARG A 315 18.82 10.74 6.97
C ARG A 315 19.77 9.56 7.08
N ASP A 316 20.51 9.30 6.01
CA ASP A 316 21.62 8.35 6.04
C ASP A 316 22.95 9.05 5.70
N PRO A 317 23.74 9.44 6.72
CA PRO A 317 25.06 10.03 6.50
C PRO A 317 26.04 9.08 5.78
N GLY A 318 25.73 7.78 5.71
CA GLY A 318 26.49 6.77 4.99
C GLY A 318 26.04 6.53 3.54
N ALA A 319 25.02 7.25 3.06
CA ALA A 319 24.54 7.15 1.70
C ALA A 319 25.56 7.65 0.67
N ALA A 320 25.25 7.47 -0.62
CA ALA A 320 26.14 7.91 -1.69
C ALA A 320 26.38 9.44 -1.62
N PRO A 321 27.57 9.94 -2.02
CA PRO A 321 27.84 11.36 -2.03
C PRO A 321 26.86 12.11 -2.93
N THR A 322 26.36 13.25 -2.46
CA THR A 322 25.44 14.09 -3.22
C THR A 322 26.10 14.56 -4.51
N PRO A 323 25.47 14.36 -5.69
CA PRO A 323 25.99 14.82 -6.98
C PRO A 323 26.18 16.35 -7.02
N GLU A 324 27.08 16.83 -7.90
CA GLU A 324 27.26 18.27 -8.16
C GLU A 324 26.01 18.94 -8.76
N THR A 325 25.20 18.17 -9.46
CA THR A 325 23.90 18.57 -10.00
C THR A 325 22.92 17.45 -9.70
N ILE A 326 21.86 17.76 -8.99
CA ILE A 326 20.70 16.87 -8.88
C ILE A 326 19.85 17.15 -10.11
N ALA A 327 19.64 16.15 -10.97
CA ALA A 327 18.58 16.26 -11.96
C ALA A 327 17.24 16.32 -11.23
N ASP A 328 16.22 16.98 -11.79
CA ASP A 328 14.85 16.91 -11.25
C ASP A 328 14.55 15.47 -10.90
N ARG A 329 14.48 15.17 -9.60
CA ARG A 329 14.09 13.85 -9.12
C ARG A 329 12.61 13.83 -9.44
N PRO A 330 12.15 13.00 -10.39
CA PRO A 330 10.74 13.04 -10.74
C PRO A 330 9.95 12.80 -9.46
N SER A 331 9.05 13.73 -9.13
CA SER A 331 7.94 13.46 -8.23
C SER A 331 7.05 12.47 -8.99
N ALA A 332 7.43 11.19 -8.96
CA ALA A 332 6.78 10.18 -9.75
C ALA A 332 5.59 9.64 -8.95
N THR A 333 4.39 10.07 -9.33
CA THR A 333 3.29 9.12 -9.51
C THR A 333 3.71 8.26 -10.71
N GLU A 334 4.15 7.02 -10.47
CA GLU A 334 4.20 6.05 -11.57
C GLU A 334 2.75 5.84 -12.05
N PRO A 335 2.50 5.79 -13.37
CA PRO A 335 1.13 5.80 -13.89
C PRO A 335 0.31 4.66 -13.27
N ASN A 336 -0.83 5.02 -12.68
CA ASN A 336 -1.90 4.07 -12.38
C ASN A 336 -2.65 3.79 -13.69
N ASP A 337 -2.45 2.62 -14.29
CA ASP A 337 -3.29 2.15 -15.42
C ASP A 337 -4.65 1.61 -14.93
N LEU A 338 -5.30 2.34 -14.02
CA LEU A 338 -6.66 2.05 -13.56
C LEU A 338 -7.46 3.36 -13.40
N THR A 339 -7.92 3.92 -14.52
CA THR A 339 -8.98 4.93 -14.51
C THR A 339 -10.36 4.27 -14.60
N ASP A 340 -11.21 4.44 -13.59
CA ASP A 340 -12.38 5.33 -13.69
C ASP A 340 -13.17 5.42 -12.38
N GLN A 341 -13.78 6.60 -12.22
CA GLN A 341 -14.33 7.24 -11.03
C GLN A 341 -15.55 6.55 -10.39
N GLU A 342 -15.67 6.67 -9.05
CA GLU A 342 -16.64 7.57 -8.37
C GLU A 342 -16.57 7.29 -6.83
N THR A 343 -16.18 8.26 -6.01
CA THR A 343 -16.36 8.18 -4.55
C THR A 343 -16.77 9.55 -4.02
N VAL A 344 -18.06 9.64 -3.67
CA VAL A 344 -18.64 10.76 -2.94
C VAL A 344 -18.66 10.38 -1.47
N ILE A 345 -17.97 11.13 -0.61
CA ILE A 345 -18.28 11.17 0.81
C ILE A 345 -18.78 12.57 1.15
N GLU A 346 -20.08 12.79 0.91
CA GLU A 346 -20.87 13.82 1.58
C GLU A 346 -21.99 13.12 2.34
N THR A 347 -21.96 13.19 3.68
CA THR A 347 -23.16 12.95 4.51
C THR A 347 -23.90 14.27 4.72
N PRO A 348 -25.17 14.42 4.30
CA PRO A 348 -25.93 15.62 4.58
C PRO A 348 -26.43 15.63 6.02
N GLU A 349 -26.23 16.76 6.69
CA GLU A 349 -26.81 17.08 7.99
C GLU A 349 -28.34 17.02 7.96
N SER A 350 -28.90 16.51 9.06
CA SER A 350 -30.31 16.50 9.40
C SER A 350 -30.79 17.90 9.78
N ASP A 351 -31.80 18.44 9.09
CA ASP A 351 -32.66 19.48 9.66
C ASP A 351 -34.10 19.43 9.11
N LEU A 352 -35.01 19.03 10.01
CA LEU A 352 -36.39 19.52 10.25
C LEU A 352 -37.42 19.58 9.10
N ASP A 353 -38.54 18.84 9.21
CA ASP A 353 -39.82 19.38 9.71
C ASP A 353 -40.95 18.31 9.73
N SER A 354 -41.84 18.52 10.70
CA SER A 354 -43.03 17.83 11.18
C SER A 354 -44.13 17.45 10.18
N GLY A 355 -44.88 16.38 10.52
CA GLY A 355 -46.19 16.10 9.92
C GLY A 355 -46.85 14.83 10.49
N ALA A 356 -47.93 15.02 11.25
CA ALA A 356 -48.58 14.02 12.11
C ALA A 356 -49.58 13.06 11.41
N GLY A 357 -49.86 11.93 12.10
CA GLY A 357 -51.12 11.16 12.06
C GLY A 357 -51.04 9.78 11.39
N ASP A 358 -51.76 8.73 11.76
CA ASP A 358 -52.57 8.33 12.92
C ASP A 358 -52.88 6.82 12.72
N ASP A 359 -53.04 6.11 13.83
CA ASP A 359 -53.75 4.84 14.06
C ASP A 359 -53.63 3.64 13.07
N SER A 360 -53.10 2.50 13.53
CA SER A 360 -53.88 1.34 14.03
C SER A 360 -53.10 0.01 14.08
N ASP A 361 -53.03 -0.56 15.29
CA ASP A 361 -52.65 -1.94 15.65
C ASP A 361 -53.84 -2.92 15.48
N PRO A 362 -53.74 -4.26 15.73
CA PRO A 362 -52.60 -5.20 15.76
C PRO A 362 -52.94 -6.57 15.09
N VAL A 363 -52.05 -7.59 15.18
CA VAL A 363 -52.32 -8.99 15.67
C VAL A 363 -51.34 -10.05 15.14
N SER A 364 -50.65 -10.68 16.11
CA SER A 364 -50.37 -12.13 16.29
C SER A 364 -49.07 -12.81 15.80
N ASN A 365 -48.29 -13.16 16.84
CA ASN A 365 -47.62 -14.44 17.16
C ASN A 365 -46.24 -14.81 16.59
N ARG A 366 -45.31 -14.93 17.56
CA ARG A 366 -44.47 -16.11 17.94
C ARG A 366 -43.64 -16.71 16.80
N THR A 367 -42.33 -16.90 16.94
CA THR A 367 -41.68 -17.70 18.00
C THR A 367 -40.16 -17.44 17.97
N ALA A 368 -39.52 -17.53 19.13
CA ALA A 368 -38.08 -17.45 19.33
C ALA A 368 -37.30 -18.61 18.67
N THR A 369 -36.08 -18.34 18.22
CA THR A 369 -34.93 -19.27 18.29
C THR A 369 -33.64 -18.43 18.39
N GLU A 370 -32.75 -18.85 19.29
CA GLU A 370 -31.47 -18.25 19.66
C GLU A 370 -30.42 -18.28 18.52
N PRO A 371 -29.31 -17.50 18.61
CA PRO A 371 -28.32 -17.36 17.55
C PRO A 371 -27.33 -18.53 17.55
N HIS A 372 -26.94 -18.96 16.35
CA HIS A 372 -25.77 -19.79 16.15
C HIS A 372 -24.60 -18.88 15.74
N GLU A 373 -23.51 -19.00 16.50
CA GLU A 373 -22.17 -18.55 16.13
C GLU A 373 -21.79 -19.08 14.75
N SER A 374 -21.19 -18.25 13.90
CA SER A 374 -20.49 -18.70 12.69
C SER A 374 -19.26 -17.82 12.48
N ALA A 375 -18.09 -18.46 12.56
CA ALA A 375 -16.80 -17.94 12.17
C ALA A 375 -16.81 -17.46 10.71
N SER A 376 -16.05 -16.39 10.41
CA SER A 376 -15.80 -15.92 9.05
C SER A 376 -15.18 -17.05 8.23
N SER A 377 -15.78 -17.38 7.09
CA SER A 377 -15.28 -18.39 6.15
C SER A 377 -14.50 -17.68 5.04
N PRO A 378 -13.44 -18.28 4.47
CA PRO A 378 -12.65 -17.66 3.41
C PRO A 378 -13.49 -17.37 2.16
N ASP A 379 -13.19 -16.25 1.49
CA ASP A 379 -13.93 -15.79 0.29
C ASP A 379 -13.73 -16.79 -0.87
N VAL A 380 -14.84 -17.40 -1.31
CA VAL A 380 -14.88 -18.32 -2.45
C VAL A 380 -15.34 -17.57 -3.69
N VAL A 381 -14.46 -17.48 -4.68
CA VAL A 381 -14.71 -16.86 -5.98
C VAL A 381 -14.95 -17.97 -7.01
N SER A 382 -16.12 -17.99 -7.65
CA SER A 382 -16.36 -18.95 -8.73
C SER A 382 -15.76 -18.44 -10.02
N ALA A 383 -14.80 -19.18 -10.57
CA ALA A 383 -14.29 -18.91 -11.90
C ALA A 383 -15.31 -19.28 -12.99
N THR A 384 -16.48 -19.86 -12.63
CA THR A 384 -17.50 -20.30 -13.58
C THR A 384 -18.89 -19.80 -13.20
N GLY A 385 -19.85 -19.88 -14.12
CA GLY A 385 -21.25 -19.62 -13.79
C GLY A 385 -21.79 -20.62 -12.74
N PRO A 386 -22.89 -20.29 -12.04
CA PRO A 386 -23.28 -20.87 -10.74
C PRO A 386 -23.69 -22.36 -10.70
N GLU A 387 -23.57 -23.14 -11.78
CA GLU A 387 -24.13 -24.51 -11.85
C GLU A 387 -23.12 -25.63 -12.13
N LEU A 388 -21.83 -25.35 -12.32
CA LEU A 388 -20.84 -26.38 -12.59
C LEU A 388 -19.55 -26.06 -11.85
N ALA A 389 -19.43 -26.55 -10.64
CA ALA A 389 -18.21 -26.48 -9.85
C ALA A 389 -17.67 -27.88 -9.61
N THR A 390 -16.37 -28.10 -9.78
CA THR A 390 -15.84 -29.47 -9.72
C THR A 390 -14.48 -29.62 -9.00
N ALA A 391 -13.74 -28.54 -8.79
CA ALA A 391 -12.50 -28.50 -8.00
C ALA A 391 -12.22 -27.06 -7.51
N ALA A 392 -11.16 -26.86 -6.73
CA ALA A 392 -10.75 -25.54 -6.26
C ALA A 392 -9.23 -25.34 -6.31
N ILE A 393 -8.79 -24.09 -6.48
CA ILE A 393 -7.39 -23.67 -6.42
C ILE A 393 -7.26 -22.46 -5.49
N LYS A 394 -6.20 -22.45 -4.68
CA LYS A 394 -5.85 -21.34 -3.77
C LYS A 394 -4.49 -20.77 -4.20
N ILE A 395 -4.33 -19.45 -4.20
CA ILE A 395 -3.01 -18.83 -4.40
C ILE A 395 -2.25 -18.91 -3.06
N ALA A 396 -1.02 -19.44 -3.09
CA ALA A 396 -0.21 -19.57 -1.88
C ALA A 396 0.02 -18.18 -1.25
N GLY A 397 -0.21 -18.06 0.06
CA GLY A 397 -0.10 -16.80 0.78
C GLY A 397 -1.34 -15.90 0.78
N THR A 398 -2.42 -16.27 0.06
CA THR A 398 -3.70 -15.54 0.07
C THR A 398 -4.81 -16.38 0.70
N ASP A 399 -5.91 -15.78 1.17
CA ASP A 399 -7.11 -16.52 1.62
C ASP A 399 -8.19 -16.71 0.55
N THR A 400 -7.90 -16.31 -0.70
CA THR A 400 -8.85 -16.41 -1.81
C THR A 400 -8.88 -17.82 -2.39
N ILE A 401 -10.08 -18.39 -2.50
CA ILE A 401 -10.31 -19.73 -3.09
C ILE A 401 -11.05 -19.57 -4.42
N TYR A 402 -10.46 -20.06 -5.51
CA TYR A 402 -11.07 -20.09 -6.84
C TYR A 402 -11.71 -21.46 -7.10
N GLU A 403 -13.01 -21.47 -7.39
CA GLU A 403 -13.74 -22.68 -7.78
C GLU A 403 -13.70 -22.87 -9.30
N ILE A 404 -13.34 -24.07 -9.77
CA ILE A 404 -12.99 -24.34 -11.18
C ILE A 404 -13.67 -25.59 -11.78
N VAL A 405 -13.62 -25.69 -13.11
CA VAL A 405 -14.05 -26.85 -13.91
C VAL A 405 -13.00 -27.38 -14.87
N ASP A 406 -13.29 -28.56 -15.44
CA ASP A 406 -12.53 -29.16 -16.53
C ASP A 406 -12.42 -28.20 -17.72
N GLY A 407 -11.19 -28.00 -18.17
CA GLY A 407 -10.84 -27.13 -19.29
C GLY A 407 -10.59 -25.67 -18.91
N VAL A 408 -10.64 -25.31 -17.63
CA VAL A 408 -10.26 -23.96 -17.13
C VAL A 408 -8.79 -23.72 -17.41
N THR A 409 -8.53 -22.50 -17.90
CA THR A 409 -7.18 -22.04 -18.24
C THR A 409 -6.77 -20.97 -17.25
N ILE A 410 -5.52 -21.04 -16.82
CA ILE A 410 -4.91 -20.10 -15.87
C ILE A 410 -3.88 -19.29 -16.66
N GLY A 411 -4.02 -17.96 -16.65
CA GLY A 411 -3.07 -17.09 -17.35
C GLY A 411 -3.29 -15.59 -17.13
N ARG A 412 -2.51 -14.77 -17.84
CA ARG A 412 -2.62 -13.30 -17.85
C ARG A 412 -3.48 -12.83 -19.01
N ASP A 413 -4.22 -11.74 -18.80
CA ASP A 413 -5.22 -11.24 -19.74
C ASP A 413 -4.62 -10.36 -20.83
N ASP A 414 -5.19 -10.45 -22.03
CA ASP A 414 -5.07 -9.46 -23.11
C ASP A 414 -6.39 -9.53 -23.91
N ASP A 415 -7.29 -8.59 -23.63
CA ASP A 415 -8.52 -8.26 -24.37
C ASP A 415 -9.37 -9.40 -24.96
N GLU A 416 -10.58 -9.55 -24.39
CA GLU A 416 -11.72 -10.37 -24.82
C GLU A 416 -11.69 -10.93 -26.27
N ALA A 417 -11.34 -12.20 -26.42
CA ALA A 417 -11.72 -12.99 -27.59
C ALA A 417 -13.11 -13.60 -27.39
N GLU A 418 -14.13 -13.05 -28.06
CA GLU A 418 -15.50 -13.59 -28.07
C GLU A 418 -15.51 -15.11 -28.31
N GLY A 419 -15.91 -15.88 -27.28
CA GLY A 419 -16.15 -17.32 -27.35
C GLY A 419 -15.18 -18.22 -26.59
N ALA A 420 -14.14 -17.68 -25.93
CA ALA A 420 -13.36 -18.44 -24.96
C ALA A 420 -14.17 -18.63 -23.66
N GLY A 421 -14.08 -19.81 -23.03
CA GLY A 421 -14.73 -20.10 -21.76
C GLY A 421 -14.16 -19.26 -20.59
N PRO A 422 -14.55 -19.54 -19.34
CA PRO A 422 -14.04 -18.81 -18.19
C PRO A 422 -12.51 -18.97 -18.06
N ASN A 423 -11.79 -17.87 -18.28
CA ASN A 423 -10.38 -17.74 -17.99
C ASN A 423 -10.22 -17.23 -16.56
N ILE A 424 -9.33 -17.83 -15.76
CA ILE A 424 -8.84 -17.17 -14.55
C ILE A 424 -7.72 -16.23 -15.03
N CYS A 425 -8.06 -14.95 -15.16
CA CYS A 425 -7.15 -13.89 -15.59
C CYS A 425 -6.43 -13.27 -14.39
N LEU A 426 -5.11 -13.22 -14.45
CA LEU A 426 -4.24 -12.49 -13.54
C LEU A 426 -3.74 -11.24 -14.29
N VAL A 427 -4.05 -10.03 -13.81
CA VAL A 427 -3.60 -8.79 -14.44
C VAL A 427 -2.12 -8.57 -14.13
N VAL A 428 -1.26 -8.43 -15.14
CA VAL A 428 0.08 -7.84 -15.02
C VAL A 428 0.36 -6.95 -16.22
N GLU A 429 0.88 -5.76 -15.94
CA GLU A 429 1.25 -4.71 -16.89
C GLU A 429 2.49 -5.11 -17.73
N ASP A 430 2.31 -5.44 -19.02
CA ASP A 430 2.94 -4.79 -20.18
C ASP A 430 2.76 -5.60 -21.49
N ASP A 431 2.60 -4.85 -22.58
CA ASP A 431 1.88 -5.15 -23.82
C ASP A 431 2.57 -6.10 -24.84
N THR A 432 3.23 -7.19 -24.41
CA THR A 432 3.69 -8.25 -25.34
C THR A 432 3.98 -9.60 -24.65
N VAL A 433 2.97 -10.44 -24.39
CA VAL A 433 3.18 -11.85 -23.99
C VAL A 433 2.11 -12.77 -24.62
N GLU A 434 2.50 -13.99 -25.01
CA GLU A 434 1.60 -14.97 -25.62
C GLU A 434 0.59 -15.58 -24.62
N ARG A 435 -0.55 -16.00 -25.17
CA ARG A 435 -1.77 -16.39 -24.45
C ARG A 435 -1.62 -17.71 -23.69
N HIS A 436 -2.03 -17.70 -22.41
CA HIS A 436 -2.35 -18.86 -21.56
C HIS A 436 -1.17 -19.74 -21.09
N HIS A 437 -0.92 -19.79 -19.77
CA HIS A 437 0.22 -20.54 -19.21
C HIS A 437 -0.06 -22.03 -19.02
N ALA A 438 -1.20 -22.40 -18.42
CA ALA A 438 -1.53 -23.80 -18.20
C ALA A 438 -3.03 -24.08 -18.18
N ARG A 439 -3.40 -25.30 -18.58
CA ARG A 439 -4.78 -25.78 -18.62
C ARG A 439 -5.00 -26.90 -17.62
N VAL A 440 -6.08 -26.79 -16.85
CA VAL A 440 -6.54 -27.81 -15.91
C VAL A 440 -7.55 -28.71 -16.60
N GLU A 441 -7.20 -29.98 -16.81
CA GLU A 441 -8.01 -30.95 -17.54
C GLU A 441 -8.40 -32.13 -16.65
N ARG A 442 -9.59 -32.69 -16.88
CA ARG A 442 -10.10 -33.89 -16.21
C ARG A 442 -10.20 -35.04 -17.20
N ASN A 443 -9.57 -36.18 -16.88
CA ASN A 443 -9.60 -37.35 -17.76
C ASN A 443 -10.88 -38.20 -17.57
N GLU A 444 -11.06 -39.23 -18.41
CA GLU A 444 -12.21 -40.14 -18.36
C GLU A 444 -12.31 -40.94 -17.04
N ASP A 445 -11.19 -41.12 -16.34
CA ASP A 445 -11.11 -41.77 -15.03
C ASP A 445 -11.46 -40.81 -13.86
N GLY A 446 -11.64 -39.52 -14.15
CA GLY A 446 -12.03 -38.49 -13.21
C GLY A 446 -10.87 -37.80 -12.49
N ASP A 447 -9.62 -38.09 -12.86
CA ASP A 447 -8.40 -37.47 -12.34
C ASP A 447 -8.14 -36.10 -12.98
N TRP A 448 -7.54 -35.20 -12.19
CA TRP A 448 -7.18 -33.85 -12.60
C TRP A 448 -5.72 -33.76 -13.02
N TRP A 449 -5.47 -33.01 -14.08
CA TRP A 449 -4.16 -32.86 -14.71
C TRP A 449 -3.91 -31.40 -15.04
N LEU A 450 -2.67 -30.97 -14.85
CA LEU A 450 -2.15 -29.70 -15.33
C LEU A 450 -1.35 -29.96 -16.60
N ARG A 451 -1.71 -29.29 -17.68
CA ARG A 451 -1.00 -29.33 -18.95
C ARG A 451 -0.47 -27.95 -19.27
N ASP A 452 0.80 -27.90 -19.63
CA ASP A 452 1.45 -26.68 -20.09
C ASP A 452 0.91 -26.29 -21.47
N THR A 453 0.53 -25.02 -21.61
CA THR A 453 0.10 -24.44 -22.90
C THR A 453 1.01 -23.30 -23.34
N SER A 454 2.09 -23.03 -22.60
CA SER A 454 3.06 -21.99 -22.91
C SER A 454 4.16 -22.49 -23.85
N ASP A 455 4.74 -21.59 -24.63
CA ASP A 455 5.91 -21.91 -25.48
C ASP A 455 7.21 -22.03 -24.66
N ALA A 456 7.18 -21.65 -23.38
CA ALA A 456 8.36 -21.50 -22.54
C ALA A 456 8.54 -22.64 -21.51
N GLY A 457 7.49 -23.42 -21.22
CA GLY A 457 7.52 -24.47 -20.20
C GLY A 457 6.80 -24.04 -18.91
N THR A 458 6.07 -24.95 -18.28
CA THR A 458 5.53 -24.78 -16.91
C THR A 458 6.29 -25.68 -15.93
N PHE A 459 6.66 -25.20 -14.74
CA PHE A 459 7.31 -26.05 -13.71
C PHE A 459 6.33 -26.48 -12.61
N VAL A 460 6.52 -27.66 -12.03
CA VAL A 460 5.68 -28.19 -10.94
C VAL A 460 6.57 -28.79 -9.87
N GLU A 461 6.38 -28.39 -8.61
CA GLU A 461 7.07 -28.98 -7.47
C GLU A 461 6.22 -30.14 -6.88
N ASP A 462 6.74 -31.36 -6.89
CA ASP A 462 6.11 -32.54 -6.26
C ASP A 462 7.15 -33.23 -5.36
N ASP A 463 6.83 -33.41 -4.07
CA ASP A 463 7.73 -34.01 -3.08
C ASP A 463 9.16 -33.40 -3.05
N ASP A 464 9.27 -32.06 -3.05
CA ASP A 464 10.54 -31.28 -3.07
C ASP A 464 11.39 -31.46 -4.35
N GLU A 465 10.80 -31.95 -5.44
CA GLU A 465 11.45 -32.09 -6.76
C GLU A 465 10.74 -31.23 -7.81
N TRP A 466 11.50 -30.40 -8.52
CA TRP A 466 10.99 -29.56 -9.61
C TRP A 466 10.91 -30.32 -10.93
N ILE A 467 9.70 -30.44 -11.46
CA ILE A 467 9.37 -31.14 -12.70
C ILE A 467 8.95 -30.11 -13.74
N ARG A 468 9.70 -29.97 -14.84
CA ARG A 468 9.28 -29.17 -16.00
C ARG A 468 8.23 -29.94 -16.81
N LEU A 469 7.15 -29.28 -17.21
CA LEU A 469 6.17 -29.77 -18.16
C LEU A 469 6.56 -29.35 -19.59
N CYS A 470 6.36 -30.26 -20.54
CA CYS A 470 6.62 -30.00 -21.95
C CYS A 470 5.33 -29.56 -22.65
N SER A 471 5.40 -28.45 -23.41
CA SER A 471 4.32 -28.00 -24.28
C SER A 471 3.96 -29.06 -25.32
N THR A 472 2.68 -29.20 -25.63
CA THR A 472 2.20 -30.14 -26.66
C THR A 472 2.46 -29.70 -28.09
N ASP A 473 2.94 -28.46 -28.31
CA ASP A 473 3.22 -27.91 -29.64
C ASP A 473 4.66 -28.18 -30.10
N GLU A 474 5.08 -29.46 -30.10
CA GLU A 474 6.25 -29.89 -30.85
C GLU A 474 5.95 -29.95 -32.36
N THR A 475 5.87 -28.79 -33.01
CA THR A 475 6.15 -28.68 -34.46
C THR A 475 6.83 -27.35 -34.81
N SER A 476 8.11 -27.21 -34.48
CA SER A 476 8.99 -26.38 -35.32
C SER A 476 10.26 -27.15 -35.68
N ASP A 477 10.21 -27.74 -36.88
CA ASP A 477 11.40 -28.04 -37.66
C ASP A 477 12.16 -26.72 -37.91
N ASP A 478 13.19 -26.42 -37.11
CA ASP A 478 14.28 -25.60 -37.62
C ASP A 478 15.63 -26.04 -37.03
N GLU A 479 16.39 -26.75 -37.87
CA GLU A 479 17.81 -27.00 -37.70
C GLU A 479 18.54 -25.66 -37.65
N THR A 480 19.07 -25.26 -36.48
CA THR A 480 20.44 -24.74 -36.28
C THR A 480 20.52 -24.04 -34.92
N HIS A 481 20.86 -24.78 -33.87
CA HIS A 481 21.70 -24.26 -32.79
C HIS A 481 22.71 -25.34 -32.41
N ASP A 482 23.99 -24.99 -32.54
CA ASP A 482 25.11 -25.85 -32.17
C ASP A 482 25.00 -26.21 -30.68
N SER A 483 25.07 -27.51 -30.43
CA SER A 483 25.12 -28.15 -29.13
C SER A 483 26.37 -27.75 -28.34
N ASP A 484 26.22 -26.97 -27.27
CA ASP A 484 27.18 -26.99 -26.15
C ASP A 484 26.63 -26.36 -24.85
N ASP A 485 25.37 -26.60 -24.48
CA ASP A 485 24.90 -26.43 -23.10
C ASP A 485 23.98 -27.61 -22.74
N GLY A 486 24.46 -28.45 -21.82
CA GLY A 486 23.84 -29.71 -21.44
C GLY A 486 22.65 -29.52 -20.50
N PHE A 487 21.48 -29.24 -21.07
CA PHE A 487 20.19 -29.54 -20.46
C PHE A 487 19.25 -30.10 -21.54
N VAL A 488 19.26 -31.43 -21.67
CA VAL A 488 18.14 -32.17 -22.27
C VAL A 488 17.63 -33.05 -21.13
N ASP A 489 16.50 -32.68 -20.56
CA ASP A 489 15.68 -33.56 -19.74
C ASP A 489 14.22 -33.40 -20.19
N ASP A 490 13.67 -34.51 -20.70
CA ASP A 490 12.32 -34.63 -21.27
C ASP A 490 11.31 -34.68 -20.13
N GLY A 491 10.78 -33.53 -19.75
CA GLY A 491 9.67 -33.41 -18.82
C GLY A 491 8.38 -34.10 -19.32
N PRO A 492 7.47 -34.53 -18.44
CA PRO A 492 6.19 -35.10 -18.86
C PRO A 492 5.30 -34.05 -19.55
N GLU A 493 4.44 -34.48 -20.49
CA GLU A 493 3.47 -33.60 -21.19
C GLU A 493 2.36 -33.05 -20.25
N ALA A 494 2.17 -33.66 -19.08
CA ALA A 494 1.17 -33.25 -18.09
C ALA A 494 1.55 -33.73 -16.68
N HIS A 495 1.20 -32.94 -15.66
CA HIS A 495 1.35 -33.30 -14.25
C HIS A 495 -0.01 -33.69 -13.65
N ARG A 496 -0.06 -34.75 -12.84
CA ARG A 496 -1.30 -35.14 -12.15
C ARG A 496 -1.49 -34.29 -10.90
N LEU A 497 -2.56 -33.52 -10.83
CA LEU A 497 -2.93 -32.75 -9.64
C LEU A 497 -3.54 -33.68 -8.58
N ARG A 498 -2.85 -33.83 -7.45
CA ARG A 498 -3.39 -34.51 -6.27
C ARG A 498 -3.95 -33.47 -5.32
N ASP A 499 -4.91 -33.87 -4.49
CA ASP A 499 -5.47 -32.99 -3.47
C ASP A 499 -4.36 -32.51 -2.53
N GLY A 500 -4.25 -31.18 -2.38
CA GLY A 500 -3.23 -30.52 -1.59
C GLY A 500 -1.88 -30.26 -2.30
N THR A 501 -1.72 -30.66 -3.56
CA THR A 501 -0.50 -30.40 -4.37
C THR A 501 -0.31 -28.90 -4.60
N THR A 502 0.91 -28.41 -4.40
CA THR A 502 1.33 -27.06 -4.77
C THR A 502 2.00 -27.10 -6.15
N PHE A 503 1.76 -26.11 -7.00
CA PHE A 503 2.42 -25.98 -8.30
C PHE A 503 2.68 -24.51 -8.59
N THR A 504 3.66 -24.21 -9.43
CA THR A 504 4.15 -22.84 -9.61
C THR A 504 4.23 -22.49 -11.09
N LEU A 505 3.60 -21.39 -11.51
CA LEU A 505 3.72 -20.91 -12.89
C LEU A 505 4.88 -19.91 -12.97
N GLU A 506 5.90 -20.22 -13.79
CA GLU A 506 7.09 -19.40 -14.03
C GLU A 506 7.22 -19.14 -15.54
N ASP A 507 7.18 -17.88 -15.98
CA ASP A 507 7.68 -17.51 -17.32
C ASP A 507 9.19 -17.26 -17.19
N PRO A 508 10.05 -17.96 -17.95
CA PRO A 508 11.51 -17.77 -17.87
C PRO A 508 12.01 -16.39 -18.32
N ARG A 509 11.13 -15.51 -18.79
CA ARG A 509 11.42 -14.09 -19.09
C ARG A 509 10.98 -13.15 -17.96
N GLU A 510 10.33 -13.68 -16.93
CA GLU A 510 9.87 -12.95 -15.75
C GLU A 510 10.63 -13.36 -14.50
N THR A 511 10.62 -12.50 -13.48
CA THR A 511 11.44 -12.65 -12.27
C THR A 511 10.71 -13.19 -11.05
N ASP A 512 9.37 -13.33 -11.08
CA ASP A 512 8.58 -13.71 -9.91
C ASP A 512 7.54 -14.81 -10.25
N PRO A 513 7.78 -16.07 -9.85
CA PRO A 513 6.87 -17.18 -10.13
C PRO A 513 5.66 -17.19 -9.16
N ILE A 514 4.48 -17.60 -9.63
CA ILE A 514 3.24 -17.63 -8.82
C ILE A 514 2.92 -19.06 -8.39
N ALA A 515 2.85 -19.30 -7.08
CA ALA A 515 2.52 -20.62 -6.51
C ALA A 515 1.02 -20.77 -6.21
N PHE A 516 0.48 -21.95 -6.53
CA PHE A 516 -0.92 -22.33 -6.39
C PHE A 516 -1.03 -23.66 -5.65
N ARG A 517 -2.14 -23.87 -4.95
CA ARG A 517 -2.47 -25.15 -4.31
C ARG A 517 -3.80 -25.69 -4.81
N PHE A 518 -3.81 -26.94 -5.28
CA PHE A 518 -4.99 -27.60 -5.84
C PHE A 518 -5.77 -28.39 -4.79
N PHE A 519 -7.10 -28.34 -4.86
CA PHE A 519 -8.01 -29.10 -4.04
C PHE A 519 -9.11 -29.76 -4.87
N GLY A 520 -9.47 -30.99 -4.51
CA GLY A 520 -10.55 -31.75 -5.14
C GLY A 520 -11.96 -31.18 -4.91
N GLY A 521 -12.09 -30.12 -4.10
CA GLY A 521 -13.33 -29.40 -3.85
C GLY A 521 -13.15 -28.22 -2.90
N VAL A 522 -14.10 -27.29 -2.93
CA VAL A 522 -14.08 -26.05 -2.11
C VAL A 522 -14.08 -26.35 -0.62
N GLU A 523 -14.88 -27.32 -0.15
CA GLU A 523 -14.94 -27.70 1.26
C GLU A 523 -13.57 -28.17 1.82
N LEU A 524 -12.73 -28.78 0.96
CA LEU A 524 -11.38 -29.20 1.33
C LEU A 524 -10.42 -28.01 1.40
N ALA A 525 -10.54 -27.06 0.46
CA ALA A 525 -9.75 -25.84 0.48
C ALA A 525 -10.03 -25.00 1.74
N GLN A 526 -11.30 -24.90 2.15
CA GLN A 526 -11.72 -24.21 3.38
C GLN A 526 -11.26 -24.90 4.67
N GLY A 527 -11.06 -26.22 4.66
CA GLY A 527 -10.52 -26.94 5.81
C GLY A 527 -9.02 -26.71 6.06
N SER A 528 -8.30 -26.17 5.08
CA SER A 528 -6.86 -25.94 5.16
C SER A 528 -6.46 -24.55 5.70
N THR A 529 -7.39 -23.59 5.74
CA THR A 529 -7.17 -22.21 6.25
C THR A 529 -6.99 -22.12 7.77
N ASP A 530 -7.54 -23.08 8.54
CA ASP A 530 -7.47 -23.03 10.02
C ASP A 530 -6.05 -23.23 10.57
N GLU A 531 -5.12 -23.79 9.80
CA GLU A 531 -3.73 -23.98 10.23
C GLU A 531 -2.87 -22.71 10.07
N ASP A 532 -3.26 -21.77 9.18
CA ASP A 532 -2.53 -20.52 8.91
C ASP A 532 -3.02 -19.34 9.79
N ALA A 533 -4.30 -19.33 10.20
CA ALA A 533 -4.91 -18.25 10.99
C ALA A 533 -4.39 -18.14 12.45
N ALA A 534 -3.71 -19.16 12.98
CA ALA A 534 -3.29 -19.24 14.38
C ALA A 534 -2.23 -18.20 14.80
N THR A 535 -1.65 -17.44 13.86
CA THR A 535 -0.65 -16.41 14.15
C THR A 535 -1.20 -14.98 14.28
N ASN A 536 -2.41 -14.69 13.78
CA ASN A 536 -2.97 -13.32 13.77
C ASN A 536 -3.90 -13.00 14.96
N ASP A 537 -4.61 -13.99 15.51
CA ASP A 537 -5.54 -13.79 16.65
C ASP A 537 -4.85 -13.33 17.95
N GLY A 538 -3.54 -13.57 18.09
CA GLY A 538 -2.79 -13.19 19.30
C GLY A 538 -2.55 -11.69 19.49
N PHE A 539 -2.80 -10.86 18.47
CA PHE A 539 -2.50 -9.43 18.49
C PHE A 539 -3.64 -8.59 19.09
N LEU A 540 -4.89 -8.83 18.67
CA LEU A 540 -6.07 -8.11 19.17
C LEU A 540 -6.34 -8.40 20.66
N ASP A 541 -6.09 -9.63 21.13
CA ASP A 541 -6.25 -9.97 22.55
C ASP A 541 -5.16 -9.37 23.45
N ARG A 542 -3.97 -9.02 22.91
CA ARG A 542 -2.93 -8.27 23.65
C ARG A 542 -3.21 -6.78 23.75
N PHE A 543 -3.99 -6.22 22.83
CA PHE A 543 -4.41 -4.81 22.88
C PHE A 543 -5.47 -4.58 23.98
N ARG A 544 -6.22 -5.62 24.35
CA ARG A 544 -7.28 -5.59 25.38
C ARG A 544 -6.77 -5.64 26.83
N SER A 545 -5.49 -5.97 27.08
CA SER A 545 -4.88 -6.10 28.42
C SER A 545 -3.97 -4.93 28.77
#